data_AF-A0A1U7IK72-F1
#
_entry.id   AF-A0A1U7IK72-F1
#
_cell.length_a   1.000
_cell.length_b   1.000
_cell.length_c   1.000
_cell.angle_alpha   90.00
_cell.angle_beta   90.00
_cell.angle_gamma   90.00
#
_symmetry.space_group_name_H-M   'P 1'
#
loop_
_entity.id
_entity.type
_entity.pdbx_description
1 polymer ?
#
loop_
_entity_poly.entity_id
_entity_poly.type
_entity_poly.pdbx_seq_one_letter_code
_entity_poly.pdbx_strand_id
1 'polypeptide(L)'
;MLKLSDYPVAIARTNQAIAELDYELSALRQVISAFEAKADLIVGSDFHLKNDTQRKARKFELLQINQEYQKAQELSAKLTTEKTNAIGHLEYLRNQFSVAKLEAKLIIAQQLSGLETREFAGF
;
A
#
# COMPACT_ATOMS: atom_id res chain seq x y z
N MET A 1 19.82 10.31 7.50
CA MET A 1 18.60 10.75 8.21
C MET A 1 18.11 12.03 7.54
N LEU A 2 16.82 12.15 7.23
CA LEU A 2 16.26 13.36 6.58
C LEU A 2 16.30 14.55 7.55
N LYS A 3 16.33 15.79 7.01
CA LYS A 3 16.14 16.97 7.85
C LYS A 3 14.69 17.06 8.31
N LEU A 4 14.46 17.70 9.46
CA LEU A 4 13.12 17.83 10.04
C LEU A 4 12.10 18.44 9.05
N SER A 5 12.55 19.38 8.22
CA SER A 5 11.78 20.05 7.17
C SER A 5 11.33 19.14 6.02
N ASP A 6 12.04 18.04 5.80
CA ASP A 6 11.87 17.22 4.59
C ASP A 6 10.83 16.10 4.81
N TYR A 7 10.59 15.72 6.06
CA TYR A 7 9.63 14.67 6.42
C TYR A 7 8.20 14.93 5.93
N PRO A 8 7.62 16.14 6.07
CA PRO A 8 6.26 16.39 5.59
C PRO A 8 6.10 16.11 4.09
N VAL A 9 7.07 16.54 3.28
CA VAL A 9 7.05 16.31 1.82
C VAL A 9 7.26 14.84 1.49
N ALA A 10 8.20 14.17 2.16
CA ALA A 10 8.44 12.74 1.96
C ALA A 10 7.20 11.89 2.33
N ILE A 11 6.57 12.17 3.47
CA ILE A 11 5.34 11.51 3.93
C ILE A 11 4.19 11.75 2.94
N ALA A 12 4.03 12.99 2.46
CA ALA A 12 2.99 13.32 1.49
C ALA A 12 3.18 12.56 0.16
N ARG A 13 4.42 12.51 -0.35
CA ARG A 13 4.74 11.75 -1.58
C ARG A 13 4.47 10.26 -1.42
N THR A 14 4.87 9.65 -0.31
CA THR A 14 4.60 8.22 -0.06
C THR A 14 3.10 7.95 0.06
N ASN A 15 2.33 8.83 0.72
CA ASN A 15 0.87 8.72 0.75
C ASN A 15 0.24 8.81 -0.64
N GLN A 16 0.73 9.73 -1.49
CA GLN A 16 0.25 9.86 -2.86
C GLN A 16 0.53 8.58 -3.67
N ALA A 17 1.73 8.02 -3.56
CA ALA A 17 2.08 6.76 -4.21
C ALA A 17 1.18 5.60 -3.77
N ILE A 18 0.82 5.52 -2.47
CA ILE A 18 -0.14 4.54 -1.96
C ILE A 18 -1.52 4.73 -2.61
N ALA A 19 -1.98 5.97 -2.74
CA ALA A 19 -3.26 6.28 -3.36
C ALA A 19 -3.30 5.92 -4.86
N GLU A 20 -2.20 6.15 -5.57
CA GLU A 20 -2.04 5.75 -6.98
C GLU A 20 -2.11 4.22 -7.13
N LEU A 21 -1.39 3.48 -6.26
CA LEU A 21 -1.47 2.01 -6.23
C LEU A 21 -2.87 1.50 -5.90
N ASP A 22 -3.60 2.18 -5.01
CA ASP A 22 -5.00 1.84 -4.70
C ASP A 22 -5.94 2.05 -5.87
N TYR A 23 -5.75 3.13 -6.62
CA TYR A 23 -6.51 3.38 -7.84
C TYR A 23 -6.26 2.28 -8.88
N GLU A 24 -4.99 1.93 -9.13
CA GLU A 24 -4.61 0.88 -10.07
C GLU A 24 -5.17 -0.49 -9.66
N LEU A 25 -5.06 -0.86 -8.37
CA LEU A 25 -5.65 -2.09 -7.84
C LEU A 25 -7.16 -2.13 -8.01
N SER A 26 -7.85 -1.02 -7.80
CA SER A 26 -9.30 -0.93 -7.99
C SER A 26 -9.69 -1.16 -9.46
N ALA A 27 -8.99 -0.51 -10.39
CA ALA A 27 -9.21 -0.70 -11.82
C ALA A 27 -8.96 -2.16 -12.23
N LEU A 28 -7.89 -2.77 -11.74
CA LEU A 28 -7.54 -4.15 -12.05
C LEU A 28 -8.55 -5.16 -11.48
N ARG A 29 -9.11 -4.89 -10.30
CA ARG A 29 -10.21 -5.70 -9.74
C ARG A 29 -11.43 -5.70 -10.65
N GLN A 30 -11.78 -4.57 -11.25
CA GLN A 30 -12.91 -4.51 -12.19
C GLN A 30 -12.64 -5.39 -13.43
N VAL A 31 -11.41 -5.36 -13.94
CA VAL A 31 -10.99 -6.21 -15.08
C VAL A 31 -11.08 -7.69 -14.72
N ILE A 32 -10.55 -8.10 -13.55
CA ILE A 32 -10.63 -9.48 -13.05
C ILE A 32 -12.10 -9.91 -12.90
N SER A 33 -12.95 -9.08 -12.28
CA SER A 33 -14.37 -9.36 -12.13
C SER A 33 -15.10 -9.49 -13.47
N ALA A 34 -14.72 -8.73 -14.50
CA ALA A 34 -15.30 -8.86 -15.84
C ALA A 34 -14.96 -10.22 -16.48
N PHE A 35 -13.73 -10.71 -16.31
CA PHE A 35 -13.35 -12.06 -16.77
C PHE A 35 -14.13 -13.15 -16.03
N GLU A 36 -14.28 -13.02 -14.71
CA GLU A 36 -15.02 -13.99 -13.90
C GLU A 36 -16.50 -14.02 -14.26
N ALA A 37 -17.12 -12.85 -14.46
CA ALA A 37 -18.51 -12.75 -14.90
C ALA A 37 -18.72 -13.34 -16.29
N LYS A 38 -17.76 -13.16 -17.21
CA LYS A 38 -17.80 -13.80 -18.53
C LYS A 38 -17.72 -15.32 -18.43
N ALA A 39 -16.85 -15.85 -17.56
CA ALA A 39 -16.76 -17.28 -17.31
C ALA A 39 -18.06 -17.83 -16.68
N ASP A 40 -18.66 -17.09 -15.75
CA ASP A 40 -19.94 -17.43 -15.13
C ASP A 40 -21.08 -17.50 -16.17
N LEU A 41 -21.12 -16.57 -17.13
CA LEU A 41 -22.11 -16.59 -18.20
C LEU A 41 -21.95 -17.84 -19.09
N ILE A 42 -20.72 -18.18 -19.48
CA ILE A 42 -20.45 -19.38 -20.30
C ILE A 42 -20.92 -20.64 -19.56
N VAL A 43 -20.50 -20.79 -18.30
CA VAL A 43 -20.84 -21.95 -17.45
C VAL A 43 -22.34 -22.02 -17.18
N GLY A 44 -23.00 -20.89 -16.95
CA GLY A 44 -24.44 -20.81 -16.71
C GLY A 44 -25.28 -21.18 -17.94
N SER A 45 -24.75 -20.94 -19.14
CA SER A 45 -25.40 -21.30 -20.41
C SER A 45 -25.15 -22.74 -20.86
N ASP A 46 -24.27 -23.48 -20.19
CA ASP A 46 -23.92 -24.85 -20.57
C ASP A 46 -24.90 -25.87 -19.94
N PHE A 47 -25.83 -26.35 -20.77
CA PHE A 47 -26.83 -27.34 -20.39
C PHE A 47 -26.25 -28.74 -20.10
N HIS A 48 -25.00 -29.01 -20.45
CA HIS A 48 -24.34 -30.29 -20.14
C HIS A 48 -23.81 -30.37 -18.70
N LEU A 49 -23.69 -29.24 -18.00
CA LEU A 49 -23.23 -29.17 -16.62
C LEU A 49 -24.41 -29.40 -15.66
N LYS A 50 -24.45 -30.59 -15.07
CA LYS A 50 -25.58 -31.10 -14.27
C LYS A 50 -25.55 -30.70 -12.80
N ASN A 51 -24.39 -30.26 -12.29
CA ASN A 51 -24.23 -29.89 -10.88
C ASN A 51 -23.26 -28.72 -10.69
N ASP A 52 -23.26 -28.15 -9.48
CA ASP A 52 -22.42 -27.00 -9.12
C ASP A 52 -20.92 -27.33 -9.17
N THR A 53 -20.53 -28.56 -8.83
CA THR A 53 -19.13 -29.01 -8.91
C THR A 53 -18.59 -28.96 -10.34
N GLN A 54 -19.39 -29.44 -11.31
CA GLN A 54 -19.05 -29.38 -12.73
C GLN A 54 -18.97 -27.93 -13.23
N ARG A 55 -19.86 -27.06 -12.76
CA ARG A 55 -19.84 -25.63 -13.07
C ARG A 55 -18.58 -24.94 -12.56
N LYS A 56 -18.20 -25.20 -11.31
CA LYS A 56 -16.96 -24.66 -10.71
C LYS A 56 -15.72 -25.17 -11.42
N ALA A 57 -15.65 -26.48 -11.72
CA ALA A 57 -14.54 -27.06 -12.48
C ALA A 57 -14.41 -26.41 -13.86
N ARG A 58 -15.53 -26.25 -14.57
CA ARG A 58 -15.54 -25.62 -15.89
C ARG A 58 -15.14 -24.15 -15.84
N LYS A 59 -15.63 -23.39 -14.86
CA LYS A 59 -15.21 -21.99 -14.63
C LYS A 59 -13.71 -21.91 -14.41
N PHE A 60 -13.17 -22.78 -13.56
CA PHE A 60 -11.74 -22.84 -13.27
C PHE A 60 -10.93 -23.11 -14.54
N GLU A 61 -11.30 -24.10 -15.35
CA GLU A 61 -10.64 -24.40 -16.62
C GLU A 61 -10.62 -23.18 -17.56
N LEU A 62 -11.77 -22.51 -17.73
CA LEU A 62 -11.90 -21.33 -18.59
C LEU A 62 -10.99 -20.18 -18.15
N LEU A 63 -10.88 -19.94 -16.84
CA LEU A 63 -10.03 -18.89 -16.29
C LEU A 63 -8.55 -19.28 -16.31
N GLN A 64 -8.23 -20.57 -16.12
CA GLN A 64 -6.86 -21.07 -16.11
C GLN A 64 -6.17 -20.90 -17.47
N ILE A 65 -6.90 -21.13 -18.58
CA ILE A 65 -6.36 -20.99 -19.94
C ILE A 65 -6.37 -19.53 -20.43
N ASN A 66 -7.06 -18.63 -19.74
CA ASN A 66 -7.13 -17.22 -20.12
C ASN A 66 -5.87 -16.47 -19.67
N GLN A 67 -4.94 -16.26 -20.61
CA GLN A 67 -3.67 -15.59 -20.34
C GLN A 67 -3.83 -14.14 -19.84
N GLU A 68 -4.86 -13.42 -20.27
CA GLU A 68 -5.11 -12.05 -19.82
C GLU A 68 -5.59 -12.02 -18.37
N TYR A 69 -6.43 -12.98 -17.99
CA TYR A 69 -6.84 -13.17 -16.60
C TYR A 69 -5.65 -13.53 -15.70
N GLN A 70 -4.77 -14.44 -16.14
CA GLN A 70 -3.57 -14.80 -15.38
C GLN A 70 -2.64 -13.58 -15.20
N LYS A 71 -2.38 -12.82 -16.27
CA LYS A 71 -1.59 -11.57 -16.17
C LYS A 71 -2.24 -10.54 -15.25
N ALA A 72 -3.57 -10.41 -15.27
CA ALA A 72 -4.27 -9.51 -14.38
C ALA A 72 -4.13 -9.94 -12.91
N GLN A 73 -4.20 -11.25 -12.62
CA GLN A 73 -3.97 -11.77 -11.27
C GLN A 73 -2.53 -11.56 -10.79
N GLU A 74 -1.54 -11.84 -11.64
CA GLU A 74 -0.12 -11.61 -11.34
C GLU A 74 0.17 -10.13 -11.06
N LEU A 75 -0.36 -9.23 -11.89
CA LEU A 75 -0.21 -7.79 -11.70
C LEU A 75 -0.89 -7.33 -10.40
N SER A 76 -2.06 -7.89 -10.08
CA SER A 76 -2.79 -7.59 -8.84
C SER A 76 -1.99 -7.99 -7.61
N ALA A 77 -1.38 -9.18 -7.64
CA ALA A 77 -0.50 -9.65 -6.58
C ALA A 77 0.72 -8.73 -6.43
N LYS A 78 1.36 -8.37 -7.55
CA LYS A 78 2.52 -7.46 -7.56
C LYS A 78 2.18 -6.09 -6.97
N LEU A 79 1.12 -5.44 -7.44
CA LEU A 79 0.68 -4.12 -6.95
C LEU A 79 0.27 -4.17 -5.48
N THR A 80 -0.32 -5.29 -5.03
CA THR A 80 -0.63 -5.50 -3.61
C THR A 80 0.64 -5.51 -2.76
N THR A 81 1.68 -6.23 -3.20
CA THR A 81 2.98 -6.25 -2.52
C THR A 81 3.64 -4.86 -2.51
N GLU A 82 3.62 -4.16 -3.65
CA GLU A 82 4.16 -2.80 -3.74
C GLU A 82 3.44 -1.83 -2.80
N LYS A 83 2.11 -1.92 -2.71
CA LYS A 83 1.32 -1.13 -1.75
C LYS A 83 1.72 -1.44 -0.31
N THR A 84 1.83 -2.72 0.06
CA THR A 84 2.25 -3.12 1.41
C THR A 84 3.64 -2.56 1.75
N ASN A 85 4.57 -2.61 0.80
CA ASN A 85 5.91 -2.03 0.98
C ASN A 85 5.87 -0.51 1.14
N ALA A 86 5.06 0.19 0.35
CA ALA A 86 4.89 1.64 0.45
C ALA A 86 4.28 2.06 1.81
N ILE A 87 3.31 1.28 2.33
CA ILE A 87 2.77 1.47 3.68
C ILE A 87 3.86 1.28 4.74
N GLY A 88 4.67 0.22 4.62
CA GLY A 88 5.80 0.00 5.52
C GLY A 88 6.79 1.17 5.50
N HIS A 89 7.07 1.71 4.32
CA HIS A 89 7.93 2.88 4.17
C HIS A 89 7.33 4.16 4.78
N LEU A 90 6.02 4.37 4.64
CA LEU A 90 5.31 5.48 5.26
C LEU A 90 5.42 5.44 6.79
N GLU A 91 5.19 4.28 7.39
CA GLU A 91 5.30 4.10 8.84
C GLU A 91 6.74 4.30 9.32
N TYR A 92 7.71 3.83 8.54
CA TYR A 92 9.11 4.13 8.81
C TYR A 92 9.41 5.64 8.83
N LEU A 93 8.93 6.40 7.83
CA LEU A 93 9.09 7.86 7.78
C LEU A 93 8.41 8.55 8.98
N ARG A 94 7.22 8.12 9.37
CA ARG A 94 6.49 8.65 10.53
C ARG A 94 7.22 8.41 11.84
N ASN A 95 7.81 7.23 12.01
CA ASN A 95 8.62 6.89 13.17
C ASN A 95 9.91 7.71 13.21
N GLN A 96 10.63 7.81 12.10
CA GLN A 96 11.82 8.65 11.99
C GLN A 96 11.52 10.12 12.30
N PHE A 97 10.41 10.66 11.78
CA PHE A 97 10.01 12.03 12.06
C PHE A 97 9.71 12.24 13.55
N SER A 98 9.10 11.25 14.20
CA SER A 98 8.82 11.30 15.64
C SER A 98 10.10 11.32 16.47
N VAL A 99 11.08 10.47 16.13
CA VAL A 99 12.40 10.47 16.75
C VAL A 99 13.09 11.81 16.56
N ALA A 100 13.15 12.32 15.33
CA ALA A 100 13.80 13.59 15.02
C ALA A 100 13.17 14.79 15.77
N LYS A 101 11.85 14.79 15.98
CA LYS A 101 11.17 15.80 16.82
C LYS A 101 11.60 15.72 18.29
N LEU A 102 11.74 14.51 18.83
CA LEU A 102 12.16 14.32 20.22
C LEU A 102 13.60 14.76 20.43
N GLU A 103 14.50 14.41 19.51
CA GLU A 103 15.90 14.85 19.53
C GLU A 103 16.00 16.38 19.44
N ALA A 104 15.25 17.01 18.54
CA ALA A 104 15.21 18.47 18.44
C ALA A 104 14.73 19.14 19.73
N LYS A 105 13.68 18.59 20.38
CA LYS A 105 13.19 19.09 21.68
C LYS A 105 14.22 18.92 22.79
N LEU A 106 14.94 17.80 22.82
CA LEU A 106 16.00 17.55 23.80
C LEU A 106 17.12 18.58 23.65
N ILE A 107 17.54 18.86 22.41
CA ILE A 107 18.56 19.88 22.12
C ILE A 107 18.10 21.26 22.60
N ILE A 108 16.85 21.64 22.31
CA ILE A 108 16.28 22.92 22.78
C ILE A 108 16.28 22.97 24.32
N ALA A 109 15.84 21.91 24.99
CA ALA A 109 15.80 21.85 26.45
C ALA A 109 17.20 21.95 27.08
N GLN A 110 18.20 21.28 26.51
CA GLN A 110 19.60 21.36 26.97
C GLN A 110 20.18 22.76 26.78
N GLN A 111 19.86 23.43 25.66
CA GLN A 111 20.28 24.80 25.42
C GLN A 111 19.66 25.77 26.43
N LEU A 112 18.37 25.63 26.74
CA LEU A 112 17.69 26.46 27.74
C LEU A 112 18.27 26.27 29.14
N SER A 113 18.47 25.02 29.58
CA SER A 113 19.08 24.73 30.89
C SER A 113 20.52 25.25 30.99
N GLY A 114 21.31 25.15 29.92
CA GLY A 114 22.67 25.70 29.87
C GLY A 114 22.71 27.23 29.89
N LEU A 115 21.70 27.90 29.34
CA LEU A 115 21.54 29.35 29.41
C LEU A 115 21.19 29.81 30.83
N GLU A 116 20.20 29.18 31.47
CA GLU A 116 19.83 29.48 32.86
C GLU A 116 21.04 29.35 33.80
N THR A 117 21.82 28.27 33.67
CA THR A 117 23.00 28.03 34.53
C THR A 117 24.08 29.11 34.36
N ARG A 118 24.22 29.70 33.16
CA ARG A 118 25.18 30.80 32.91
C ARG A 118 24.68 32.14 33.44
N GLU A 119 23.38 32.40 33.41
CA GLU A 119 22.79 33.60 34.00
C GLU A 119 22.92 33.60 35.53
N PHE A 120 22.86 32.44 36.19
CA PHE A 120 23.06 32.33 37.64
C PHE A 120 24.53 32.35 38.10
N ALA A 121 25.49 32.04 37.23
CA ALA A 121 26.93 32.03 37.56
C ALA A 121 27.63 33.40 37.36
N GLY A 122 26.88 34.43 36.97
CA GLY A 122 27.38 35.79 36.69
C GLY A 122 27.35 36.77 37.87
N PHE A 123 27.20 36.30 39.12
CA PHE A 123 27.25 37.11 40.35
C PHE A 123 28.52 36.81 41.16
#